data_AF-A0A0M9E9E1-F1
#
_entry.id   AF-A0A0M9E9E1-F1
#
_cell.length_a   1.000
_cell.length_b   1.000
_cell.length_c   1.000
_cell.angle_alpha   90.00
_cell.angle_beta   90.00
_cell.angle_gamma   90.00
#
_symmetry.space_group_name_H-M   'P 1'
#
loop_
_entity.id
_entity.type
_entity.pdbx_description
1 polymer ?
#
loop_
_entity_poly.entity_id
_entity_poly.type
_entity_poly.pdbx_seq_one_letter_code
_entity_poly.pdbx_strand_id
1 'polypeptide(L)'
;MITSRIMRWMLCVIIFLGCTACNTEHRFVKKTEFKGTNAIVICFAGAVDENWVKNPSAIRINEQQDPDILLKIERIELSQDGKTLTLIMKDTVNQTSAHQITLNDIMADGKSQGTAVVSVKKLYWGNLLSILIGAIFVQNYVFVKYLGLCVYLGVTQKKSTAIGMGITFTIVIIFSTSISWFLYQFILKPFQIEFLQIIVFIGLVSLTVQAVDTILRKVNPILFKEFGVYLVLIISSCLILAVPLIMAAQDYDFFESLMLSAGAGLGFFIAMFLMSCVRERIDLAPIPESYQGMPIAFIVSGLFALSFMGFSGMSLF
;
A
#
# COMPACT_ATOMS: atom_id res chain seq x y z
N MET A 1 -19.90 5.68 24.79
CA MET A 1 -19.05 4.69 25.50
C MET A 1 -18.47 3.60 24.60
N ILE A 2 -19.12 3.22 23.49
CA ILE A 2 -18.63 2.17 22.56
C ILE A 2 -17.50 2.70 21.65
N THR A 3 -17.57 3.96 21.23
CA THR A 3 -16.58 4.61 20.36
C THR A 3 -15.19 4.72 21.01
N SER A 4 -15.10 4.92 22.33
CA SER A 4 -13.80 5.01 23.03
C SER A 4 -13.13 3.64 23.24
N ARG A 5 -13.90 2.56 23.34
CA ARG A 5 -13.37 1.18 23.42
C ARG A 5 -12.86 0.69 22.07
N ILE A 6 -13.56 0.99 20.98
CA ILE A 6 -13.11 0.67 19.62
C ILE A 6 -11.87 1.49 19.25
N MET A 7 -11.84 2.78 19.62
CA MET A 7 -10.67 3.62 19.41
C MET A 7 -9.47 3.19 20.26
N ARG A 8 -9.67 2.72 21.51
CA ARG A 8 -8.60 2.07 22.30
C ARG A 8 -8.13 0.75 21.71
N TRP A 9 -9.01 -0.04 21.11
CA TRP A 9 -8.63 -1.28 20.44
C TRP A 9 -7.83 -1.00 19.16
N MET A 10 -8.25 -0.04 18.34
CA MET A 10 -7.45 0.44 17.19
C MET A 10 -6.09 0.99 17.65
N LEU A 11 -6.05 1.81 18.71
CA LEU A 11 -4.80 2.35 19.23
C LEU A 11 -3.88 1.24 19.78
N CYS A 12 -4.43 0.25 20.48
CA CYS A 12 -3.66 -0.90 20.97
C CYS A 12 -3.16 -1.78 19.82
N VAL A 13 -3.95 -1.99 18.77
CA VAL A 13 -3.53 -2.73 17.57
C VAL A 13 -2.42 -1.96 16.84
N ILE A 14 -2.55 -0.64 16.67
CA ILE A 14 -1.52 0.23 16.08
C ILE A 14 -0.23 0.23 16.90
N ILE A 15 -0.32 0.25 18.24
CA ILE A 15 0.86 0.19 19.14
C ILE A 15 1.50 -1.21 19.13
N PHE A 16 0.71 -2.28 19.04
CA PHE A 16 1.23 -3.65 18.98
C PHE A 16 1.88 -3.96 17.62
N LEU A 17 1.36 -3.40 16.52
CA LEU A 17 1.90 -3.51 15.16
C LEU A 17 3.12 -2.62 14.92
N GLY A 18 3.25 -1.50 15.65
CA GLY A 18 4.46 -0.65 15.61
C GLY A 18 5.72 -1.36 16.10
N CYS A 19 5.60 -2.42 16.93
CA CYS A 19 6.74 -3.20 17.41
C CYS A 19 7.20 -4.31 16.45
N THR A 20 6.43 -4.64 15.41
CA THR A 20 6.77 -5.72 14.45
C THR A 20 7.43 -5.23 13.16
N ALA A 21 7.66 -3.92 13.01
CA ALA A 21 8.23 -3.28 11.82
C ALA A 21 9.75 -3.53 11.62
N CYS A 22 10.27 -4.65 12.10
CA CYS A 22 11.66 -5.02 11.90
C CYS A 22 11.76 -6.55 11.73
N ASN A 23 11.22 -7.06 10.61
CA ASN A 23 11.39 -8.46 10.25
C ASN A 23 12.24 -8.54 8.98
N THR A 24 13.54 -8.69 9.22
CA THR A 24 14.53 -9.12 8.23
C THR A 24 14.24 -10.58 7.84
N GLU A 25 14.16 -10.86 6.55
CA GLU A 25 13.78 -12.19 6.01
C GLU A 25 14.84 -13.29 6.27
N HIS A 26 16.02 -12.96 6.82
CA HIS A 26 17.09 -13.93 7.09
C HIS A 26 17.45 -13.99 8.58
N ARG A 27 17.51 -15.21 9.14
CA ARG A 27 17.85 -15.50 10.56
C ARG A 27 19.18 -14.90 11.03
N PHE A 28 20.05 -14.55 10.08
CA PHE A 28 21.39 -14.02 10.33
C PHE A 28 21.55 -12.51 10.07
N VAL A 29 20.62 -11.85 9.35
CA VAL A 29 20.65 -10.39 9.16
C VAL A 29 19.65 -9.77 10.12
N LYS A 30 20.10 -8.94 11.06
CA LYS A 30 19.24 -8.37 12.11
C LYS A 30 18.67 -7.01 11.77
N LYS A 31 19.42 -6.21 11.00
CA LYS A 31 19.05 -4.83 10.72
C LYS A 31 19.78 -4.35 9.47
N THR A 32 19.08 -3.65 8.60
CA THR A 32 19.67 -2.93 7.47
C THR A 32 19.21 -1.48 7.53
N GLU A 33 20.15 -0.55 7.54
CA GLU A 33 19.87 0.88 7.66
C GLU A 33 20.67 1.67 6.64
N PHE A 34 20.04 2.66 6.02
CA PHE A 34 20.79 3.66 5.25
C PHE A 34 21.53 4.59 6.21
N LYS A 35 22.84 4.73 6.04
CA LYS A 35 23.68 5.72 6.74
C LYS A 35 24.06 6.83 5.76
N GLY A 36 23.36 7.96 5.83
CA GLY A 36 23.61 9.12 4.96
C GLY A 36 23.07 8.94 3.53
N THR A 37 23.70 9.59 2.55
CA THR A 37 23.30 9.60 1.12
C THR A 37 23.87 8.44 0.30
N ASN A 38 25.01 7.87 0.72
CA ASN A 38 25.80 6.93 -0.09
C ASN A 38 26.19 5.62 0.62
N ALA A 39 25.65 5.34 1.82
CA ALA A 39 26.00 4.10 2.52
C ALA A 39 24.81 3.29 3.02
N ILE A 40 24.90 1.96 2.86
CA ILE A 40 23.99 0.99 3.43
C ILE A 40 24.74 0.20 4.49
N VAL A 41 24.22 0.18 5.71
CA VAL A 41 24.76 -0.57 6.84
C VAL A 41 23.92 -1.83 7.02
N ILE A 42 24.58 -2.98 7.00
CA ILE A 42 24.00 -4.29 7.26
C ILE A 42 24.56 -4.82 8.58
N CYS A 43 23.69 -5.08 9.54
CA CYS A 43 24.01 -5.68 10.82
C CYS A 43 23.71 -7.17 10.79
N PHE A 44 24.73 -7.99 11.02
CA PHE A 44 24.63 -9.45 11.10
C PHE A 44 24.53 -9.93 12.56
N ALA A 45 23.98 -11.13 12.76
CA ALA A 45 23.82 -11.75 14.07
C ALA A 45 25.13 -12.32 14.64
N GLY A 46 26.11 -12.62 13.78
CA GLY A 46 27.45 -13.14 14.12
C GLY A 46 28.55 -12.47 13.29
N ALA A 47 29.81 -12.80 13.60
CA ALA A 47 30.96 -12.29 12.84
C ALA A 47 31.01 -12.94 11.44
N VAL A 48 31.17 -12.12 10.41
CA VAL A 48 31.25 -12.55 9.01
C VAL A 48 32.71 -12.64 8.58
N ASP A 49 33.07 -13.66 7.80
CA ASP A 49 34.45 -13.85 7.34
C ASP A 49 34.93 -12.73 6.40
N GLU A 50 36.10 -12.16 6.69
CA GLU A 50 36.71 -11.08 5.89
C GLU A 50 37.00 -11.50 4.43
N ASN A 51 37.21 -12.80 4.20
CA ASN A 51 37.48 -13.35 2.87
C ASN A 51 36.22 -13.41 1.99
N TRP A 52 35.04 -13.57 2.60
CA TRP A 52 33.76 -13.55 1.88
C TRP A 52 33.40 -12.12 1.45
N VAL A 53 33.65 -11.14 2.32
CA VAL A 53 33.38 -9.71 2.06
C VAL A 53 34.20 -9.16 0.88
N LYS A 54 35.39 -9.72 0.61
CA LYS A 54 36.26 -9.31 -0.50
C LYS A 54 35.86 -9.91 -1.86
N ASN A 55 34.91 -10.86 -1.91
CA ASN A 55 34.47 -11.46 -3.16
C ASN A 55 33.46 -10.55 -3.89
N PRO A 56 33.76 -10.08 -5.11
CA PRO A 56 32.90 -9.16 -5.85
C PRO A 56 31.58 -9.80 -6.35
N SER A 57 31.44 -11.13 -6.29
CA SER A 57 30.24 -11.88 -6.66
C SER A 57 29.30 -12.19 -5.49
N ALA A 58 29.73 -11.93 -4.24
CA ALA A 58 28.99 -12.28 -3.04
C ALA A 58 27.86 -11.29 -2.72
N ILE A 59 27.97 -10.04 -3.15
CA ILE A 59 27.03 -8.96 -2.83
C ILE A 59 26.53 -8.33 -4.13
N ARG A 60 25.22 -8.43 -4.38
CA ARG A 60 24.53 -7.74 -5.49
C ARG A 60 23.51 -6.77 -4.91
N ILE A 61 23.51 -5.55 -5.42
CA ILE A 61 22.58 -4.49 -5.00
C ILE A 61 21.84 -4.03 -6.25
N ASN A 62 20.53 -4.23 -6.27
CA ASN A 62 19.67 -3.90 -7.40
C ASN A 62 18.52 -3.03 -6.89
N GLU A 63 17.97 -2.17 -7.74
CA GLU A 63 16.70 -1.51 -7.45
C GLU A 63 15.56 -2.51 -7.68
N GLN A 64 14.57 -2.56 -6.78
CA GLN A 64 13.43 -3.49 -6.88
C GLN A 64 12.57 -3.23 -8.13
N GLN A 65 12.61 -2.01 -8.69
CA GLN A 65 11.93 -1.67 -9.94
C GLN A 65 12.69 -2.11 -11.19
N ASP A 66 14.02 -2.27 -11.12
CA ASP A 66 14.90 -2.66 -12.23
C ASP A 66 15.91 -3.73 -11.76
N PRO A 67 15.51 -5.02 -11.74
CA PRO A 67 16.35 -6.10 -11.20
C PRO A 67 17.60 -6.41 -12.04
N ASP A 68 17.71 -5.85 -13.25
CA ASP A 68 18.82 -6.11 -14.18
C ASP A 68 19.99 -5.09 -14.06
N ILE A 69 19.79 -3.96 -13.38
CA ILE A 69 20.82 -2.91 -13.24
C ILE A 69 21.53 -3.07 -11.88
N LEU A 70 22.80 -3.52 -11.93
CA LEU A 70 23.65 -3.66 -10.75
C LEU A 70 24.28 -2.32 -10.36
N LEU A 71 24.07 -1.86 -9.13
CA LEU A 71 24.74 -0.68 -8.59
C LEU A 71 26.21 -0.99 -8.26
N LYS A 72 27.13 -0.10 -8.66
CA LYS A 72 28.58 -0.27 -8.45
C LYS A 72 28.98 0.11 -7.02
N ILE A 73 29.52 -0.86 -6.29
CA ILE A 73 30.04 -0.69 -4.91
C ILE A 73 31.48 -0.13 -4.99
N GLU A 74 31.78 0.93 -4.24
CA GLU A 74 33.11 1.56 -4.23
C GLU A 74 34.00 1.02 -3.10
N ARG A 75 33.44 0.86 -1.89
CA ARG A 75 34.14 0.31 -0.73
C ARG A 75 33.20 -0.49 0.17
N ILE A 76 33.73 -1.57 0.75
CA ILE A 76 33.05 -2.38 1.76
C ILE A 76 33.88 -2.30 3.04
N GLU A 77 33.31 -1.73 4.09
CA GLU A 77 33.96 -1.58 5.39
C GLU A 77 33.31 -2.53 6.40
N LEU A 78 34.12 -3.41 6.99
CA LEU A 78 33.71 -4.27 8.10
C LEU A 78 34.16 -3.62 9.41
N SER A 79 33.24 -3.47 10.36
CA SER A 79 33.59 -3.00 11.70
C SER A 79 34.44 -4.03 12.45
N GLN A 80 35.26 -3.58 13.40
CA GLN A 80 36.21 -4.39 14.17
C GLN A 80 35.56 -5.58 14.92
N ASP A 81 34.24 -5.53 15.14
CA ASP A 81 33.46 -6.62 15.74
C ASP A 81 33.02 -7.73 14.75
N GLY A 82 33.31 -7.59 13.45
CA GLY A 82 32.92 -8.53 12.39
C GLY A 82 31.42 -8.59 12.10
N LYS A 83 30.59 -7.82 12.82
CA LYS A 83 29.13 -7.90 12.83
C LYS A 83 28.41 -6.83 12.01
N THR A 84 29.10 -5.77 11.60
CA THR A 84 28.50 -4.66 10.84
C THR A 84 29.28 -4.41 9.58
N LEU A 85 28.57 -4.45 8.46
CA LEU A 85 29.09 -4.27 7.11
C LEU A 85 28.51 -2.96 6.55
N THR A 86 29.38 -2.02 6.22
CA THR A 86 29.01 -0.75 5.61
C THR A 86 29.40 -0.78 4.14
N LEU A 87 28.41 -0.72 3.27
CA LEU A 87 28.55 -0.65 1.82
C LEU A 87 28.53 0.81 1.40
N ILE A 88 29.65 1.33 0.91
CA ILE A 88 29.76 2.70 0.38
C ILE A 88 29.67 2.64 -1.15
N MET A 89 28.69 3.35 -1.70
CA MET A 89 28.32 3.32 -3.12
C MET A 89 28.95 4.50 -3.87
N LYS A 90 29.33 4.27 -5.13
CA LYS A 90 30.05 5.24 -5.97
C LYS A 90 29.17 6.41 -6.43
N ASP A 91 27.89 6.13 -6.67
CA ASP A 91 26.90 7.11 -7.12
C ASP A 91 25.90 7.39 -5.98
N THR A 92 25.30 8.59 -5.98
CA THR A 92 24.27 8.95 -5.00
C THR A 92 23.06 8.03 -5.17
N VAL A 93 22.72 7.30 -4.11
CA VAL A 93 21.68 6.27 -4.19
C VAL A 93 20.30 6.87 -4.01
N ASN A 94 19.39 6.50 -4.91
CA ASN A 94 18.02 6.95 -4.89
C ASN A 94 17.34 6.39 -3.63
N GLN A 95 17.12 7.23 -2.63
CA GLN A 95 16.57 6.78 -1.34
C GLN A 95 15.06 6.50 -1.40
N THR A 96 14.43 6.79 -2.55
CA THR A 96 12.99 6.64 -2.76
C THR A 96 12.64 5.23 -3.26
N SER A 97 13.50 4.60 -4.06
CA SER A 97 13.27 3.24 -4.56
C SER A 97 13.75 2.20 -3.55
N ALA A 98 13.02 1.10 -3.45
CA ALA A 98 13.40 -0.04 -2.63
C ALA A 98 14.63 -0.71 -3.24
N HIS A 99 15.66 -0.93 -2.44
CA HIS A 99 16.89 -1.59 -2.89
C HIS A 99 16.89 -3.03 -2.41
N GLN A 100 16.94 -3.98 -3.34
CA GLN A 100 17.08 -5.39 -3.06
C GLN A 100 18.57 -5.74 -2.99
N ILE A 101 19.03 -6.12 -1.80
CA ILE A 101 20.40 -6.57 -1.57
C ILE A 101 20.39 -8.09 -1.54
N THR A 102 20.97 -8.72 -2.55
CA THR A 102 21.14 -10.17 -2.60
C THR A 102 22.56 -10.50 -2.13
N LEU A 103 22.64 -11.08 -0.94
CA LEU A 103 23.85 -11.61 -0.33
C LEU A 103 23.91 -13.11 -0.63
N ASN A 104 24.78 -13.53 -1.54
CA ASN A 104 24.95 -14.93 -1.90
C ASN A 104 25.90 -15.63 -0.92
N ASP A 105 25.45 -16.76 -0.38
CA ASP A 105 26.27 -17.72 0.38
C ASP A 105 27.05 -17.09 1.55
N ILE A 106 26.34 -16.45 2.49
CA ILE A 106 26.94 -15.76 3.63
C ILE A 106 27.76 -16.75 4.46
N MET A 107 29.08 -16.57 4.52
CA MET A 107 29.96 -17.40 5.37
C MET A 107 30.16 -16.76 6.73
N ALA A 108 29.81 -17.49 7.79
CA ALA A 108 30.08 -17.12 9.17
C ALA A 108 30.59 -18.33 9.93
N ASP A 109 31.76 -18.19 10.57
CA ASP A 109 32.36 -19.19 11.44
C ASP A 109 32.54 -20.57 10.74
N GLY A 110 32.98 -20.54 9.47
CA GLY A 110 33.24 -21.73 8.65
C GLY A 110 31.99 -22.49 8.16
N LYS A 111 30.78 -21.94 8.31
CA LYS A 111 29.52 -22.51 7.80
C LYS A 111 28.82 -21.56 6.83
N SER A 112 28.31 -22.12 5.72
CA SER A 112 27.41 -21.41 4.79
C SER A 112 26.06 -21.20 5.47
N GLN A 113 25.65 -19.93 5.57
CA GLN A 113 24.36 -19.49 6.11
C GLN A 113 23.33 -19.28 5.00
N GLY A 114 23.64 -19.62 3.74
CA GLY A 114 22.73 -19.49 2.60
C GLY A 114 22.68 -18.08 2.00
N THR A 115 21.77 -17.90 1.03
CA THR A 115 21.55 -16.64 0.32
C THR A 115 20.48 -15.82 1.02
N ALA A 116 20.80 -14.58 1.40
CA ALA A 116 19.85 -13.64 1.98
C ALA A 116 19.51 -12.54 0.99
N VAL A 117 18.23 -12.37 0.70
CA VAL A 117 17.71 -11.21 -0.01
C VAL A 117 17.15 -10.26 1.04
N VAL A 118 17.65 -9.03 1.10
CA VAL A 118 17.21 -8.03 2.07
C VAL A 118 16.81 -6.77 1.33
N SER A 119 15.54 -6.39 1.42
CA SER A 119 15.04 -5.12 0.91
C SER A 119 15.30 -4.02 1.95
N VAL A 120 16.00 -2.96 1.56
CA VAL A 120 16.23 -1.78 2.40
C VAL A 120 15.39 -0.63 1.86
N LYS A 121 14.39 -0.21 2.63
CA LYS A 121 13.59 1.01 2.39
C LYS A 121 13.80 1.97 3.55
N LYS A 122 14.02 3.25 3.27
CA LYS A 122 14.09 4.28 4.30
C LYS A 122 12.66 4.70 4.64
N LEU A 123 12.18 4.27 5.81
CA LEU A 123 10.86 4.68 6.32
C LEU A 123 10.92 6.16 6.76
N TYR A 124 10.67 7.08 5.84
CA TYR A 124 10.66 8.52 6.10
C TYR A 124 9.22 9.04 6.11
N TRP A 125 8.88 9.91 7.07
CA TRP A 125 7.56 10.56 7.15
C TRP A 125 7.19 11.30 5.86
N GLY A 126 8.19 11.86 5.17
CA GLY A 126 8.02 12.50 3.86
C GLY A 126 7.61 11.51 2.76
N ASN A 127 8.15 10.29 2.75
CA ASN A 127 7.79 9.27 1.76
C ASN A 127 6.36 8.77 1.98
N LEU A 128 5.95 8.57 3.24
CA LEU A 128 4.57 8.21 3.61
C LEU A 128 3.55 9.24 3.12
N LEU A 129 3.87 10.52 3.27
CA LEU A 129 3.02 11.62 2.80
C LEU A 129 3.04 11.72 1.27
N SER A 130 4.17 11.41 0.63
CA SER A 130 4.25 11.31 -0.83
C SER A 130 3.39 10.17 -1.38
N ILE A 131 3.44 8.98 -0.77
CA ILE A 131 2.58 7.84 -1.13
C ILE A 131 1.11 8.20 -0.98
N LEU A 132 0.74 8.90 0.10
CA LEU A 132 -0.63 9.35 0.33
C LEU A 132 -1.10 10.33 -0.76
N ILE A 133 -0.33 11.37 -1.03
CA ILE A 133 -0.67 12.37 -2.06
C ILE A 133 -0.65 11.75 -3.46
N GLY A 134 0.32 10.88 -3.72
CA GLY A 134 0.45 10.10 -4.94
C GLY A 134 -0.78 9.22 -5.17
N ALA A 135 -1.23 8.49 -4.16
CA ALA A 135 -2.42 7.64 -4.24
C ALA A 135 -3.72 8.45 -4.41
N ILE A 136 -3.81 9.66 -3.84
CA ILE A 136 -4.99 10.53 -3.97
C ILE A 136 -5.09 11.15 -5.36
N PHE A 137 -3.98 11.71 -5.88
CA PHE A 137 -3.99 12.55 -7.08
C PHE A 137 -3.24 11.93 -8.28
N VAL A 138 -2.03 11.43 -8.10
CA VAL A 138 -1.13 11.00 -9.19
C VAL A 138 -1.55 9.65 -9.78
N GLN A 139 -1.79 8.66 -8.91
CA GLN A 139 -2.25 7.32 -9.26
C GLN A 139 -3.68 7.10 -8.77
N ASN A 140 -4.56 8.07 -9.03
CA ASN A 140 -5.96 7.95 -8.61
C ASN A 140 -6.59 6.67 -9.17
N TYR A 141 -6.98 5.77 -8.28
CA TYR A 141 -7.47 4.45 -8.67
C TYR A 141 -8.78 4.48 -9.46
N VAL A 142 -9.58 5.53 -9.31
CA VAL A 142 -10.88 5.66 -9.98
C VAL A 142 -10.71 6.20 -11.39
N PHE A 143 -9.95 7.28 -11.56
CA PHE A 143 -9.85 7.99 -12.84
C PHE A 143 -8.71 7.50 -13.73
N VAL A 144 -7.60 7.04 -13.14
CA VAL A 144 -6.41 6.59 -13.89
C VAL A 144 -6.45 5.07 -14.10
N LYS A 145 -6.80 4.31 -13.05
CA LYS A 145 -6.83 2.84 -13.10
C LYS A 145 -8.23 2.25 -13.35
N TYR A 146 -9.27 3.08 -13.43
CA TYR A 146 -10.67 2.67 -13.70
C TYR A 146 -11.27 1.65 -12.71
N LEU A 147 -10.88 1.70 -11.44
CA LEU A 147 -11.43 0.84 -10.39
C LEU A 147 -12.56 1.52 -9.61
N GLY A 148 -13.55 0.73 -9.19
CA GLY A 148 -14.65 1.18 -8.34
C GLY A 148 -15.78 1.91 -9.06
N LEU A 149 -15.80 1.88 -10.40
CA LEU A 149 -16.80 2.58 -11.23
C LEU A 149 -18.25 2.18 -10.91
N CYS A 150 -18.49 0.93 -10.52
CA CYS A 150 -19.83 0.42 -10.20
C CYS A 150 -20.48 1.20 -9.05
N VAL A 151 -19.75 1.38 -7.96
CA VAL A 151 -20.21 2.14 -6.79
C VAL A 151 -20.25 3.63 -7.11
N TYR A 152 -19.24 4.11 -7.82
CA TYR A 152 -19.10 5.51 -8.20
C TYR A 152 -20.26 6.02 -9.08
N LEU A 153 -20.71 5.25 -10.07
CA LEU A 153 -21.83 5.66 -10.93
C LEU A 153 -23.20 5.45 -10.27
N GLY A 154 -23.32 4.46 -9.38
CA GLY A 154 -24.58 4.13 -8.72
C GLY A 154 -24.97 5.11 -7.62
N VAL A 155 -24.01 5.58 -6.82
CA VAL A 155 -24.31 6.28 -5.54
C VAL A 155 -24.19 7.80 -5.62
N THR A 156 -23.73 8.34 -6.75
CA THR A 156 -23.44 9.78 -6.90
C THR A 156 -24.65 10.65 -7.22
N GLN A 157 -25.87 10.08 -7.26
CA GLN A 157 -27.10 10.85 -7.54
C GLN A 157 -27.44 11.87 -6.45
N LYS A 158 -27.17 11.56 -5.18
CA LYS A 158 -27.44 12.46 -4.04
C LYS A 158 -26.15 12.77 -3.30
N LYS A 159 -25.90 14.04 -3.03
CA LYS A 159 -24.70 14.51 -2.32
C LYS A 159 -24.55 13.92 -0.91
N SER A 160 -25.65 13.86 -0.16
CA SER A 160 -25.66 13.27 1.19
C SER A 160 -25.28 11.78 1.16
N THR A 161 -25.79 11.04 0.18
CA THR A 161 -25.52 9.62 -0.01
C THR A 161 -24.08 9.39 -0.48
N ALA A 162 -23.58 10.18 -1.44
CA ALA A 162 -22.21 10.09 -1.94
C ALA A 162 -21.16 10.30 -0.85
N ILE A 163 -21.36 11.31 0.02
CA ILE A 163 -20.46 11.59 1.15
C ILE A 163 -20.46 10.44 2.16
N GLY A 164 -21.65 9.96 2.56
CA GLY A 164 -21.75 8.85 3.51
C GLY A 164 -21.08 7.58 2.98
N MET A 165 -21.34 7.25 1.71
CA MET A 165 -20.76 6.07 1.07
C MET A 165 -19.24 6.16 0.94
N GLY A 166 -18.69 7.30 0.52
CA GLY A 166 -17.24 7.46 0.36
C GLY A 166 -16.49 7.37 1.70
N ILE A 167 -17.06 7.87 2.79
CA ILE A 167 -16.48 7.72 4.14
C ILE A 167 -16.50 6.25 4.57
N THR A 168 -17.64 5.56 4.43
CA THR A 168 -17.74 4.13 4.76
C THR A 168 -16.73 3.31 3.95
N PHE A 169 -16.61 3.60 2.67
CA PHE A 169 -15.70 2.90 1.76
C PHE A 169 -14.23 3.10 2.15
N THR A 170 -13.85 4.32 2.54
CA THR A 170 -12.49 4.64 3.03
C THR A 170 -12.16 3.84 4.28
N ILE A 171 -13.09 3.79 5.25
CA ILE A 171 -12.91 3.02 6.49
C ILE A 171 -12.73 1.52 6.18
N VAL A 172 -13.58 0.96 5.33
CA VAL A 172 -13.52 -0.45 4.92
C VAL A 172 -12.18 -0.77 4.27
N ILE A 173 -11.68 0.06 3.36
CA ILE A 173 -10.38 -0.14 2.69
C ILE A 173 -9.23 -0.15 3.68
N ILE A 174 -9.18 0.80 4.62
CA ILE A 174 -8.11 0.88 5.62
C ILE A 174 -8.11 -0.38 6.49
N PHE A 175 -9.27 -0.79 6.99
CA PHE A 175 -9.39 -2.00 7.83
C PHE A 175 -9.04 -3.27 7.06
N SER A 176 -9.59 -3.43 5.85
CA SER A 176 -9.36 -4.61 5.03
C SER A 176 -7.89 -4.74 4.64
N THR A 177 -7.24 -3.64 4.27
CA THR A 177 -5.81 -3.62 3.92
C THR A 177 -4.93 -3.92 5.14
N SER A 178 -5.26 -3.35 6.30
CA SER A 178 -4.52 -3.61 7.55
C SER A 178 -4.56 -5.08 7.97
N ILE A 179 -5.74 -5.72 7.87
CA ILE A 179 -5.90 -7.14 8.17
C ILE A 179 -5.20 -8.00 7.11
N SER A 180 -5.30 -7.62 5.84
CA SER A 180 -4.66 -8.33 4.73
C SER A 180 -3.13 -8.28 4.83
N TRP A 181 -2.56 -7.15 5.25
CA TRP A 181 -1.12 -7.01 5.49
C TRP A 181 -0.64 -7.97 6.58
N PHE A 182 -1.35 -8.01 7.72
CA PHE A 182 -1.03 -8.95 8.80
C PHE A 182 -1.07 -10.38 8.29
N LEU A 183 -2.14 -10.76 7.57
CA LEU A 183 -2.26 -12.12 7.08
C LEU A 183 -1.20 -12.46 6.03
N TYR A 184 -0.85 -11.52 5.16
CA TYR A 184 0.19 -11.69 4.14
C TYR A 184 1.55 -11.98 4.78
N GLN A 185 1.94 -11.17 5.78
CA GLN A 185 3.23 -11.30 6.45
C GLN A 185 3.31 -12.54 7.36
N PHE A 186 2.24 -12.87 8.10
CA PHE A 186 2.25 -13.94 9.10
C PHE A 186 1.86 -15.32 8.55
N ILE A 187 1.15 -15.40 7.42
CA ILE A 187 0.66 -16.67 6.87
C ILE A 187 1.19 -16.90 5.46
N LEU A 188 1.08 -15.95 4.54
CA LEU A 188 1.42 -16.24 3.13
C LEU A 188 2.93 -16.38 2.91
N LYS A 189 3.73 -15.45 3.45
CA LYS A 189 5.20 -15.51 3.37
C LYS A 189 5.82 -16.76 4.01
N PRO A 190 5.53 -17.11 5.28
CA PRO A 190 6.21 -18.24 5.91
C PRO A 190 5.80 -19.61 5.34
N PHE A 191 4.58 -19.73 4.80
CA PHE A 191 4.11 -20.97 4.20
C PHE A 191 4.39 -21.05 2.68
N GLN A 192 4.97 -20.01 2.06
CA GLN A 192 5.25 -19.92 0.61
C GLN A 192 4.02 -20.18 -0.29
N ILE A 193 2.82 -19.78 0.16
CA ILE A 193 1.55 -20.02 -0.57
C ILE A 193 1.03 -18.74 -1.23
N GLU A 194 1.91 -18.03 -1.92
CA GLU A 194 1.60 -16.75 -2.56
C GLU A 194 0.52 -16.88 -3.65
N PHE A 195 0.44 -18.04 -4.32
CA PHE A 195 -0.57 -18.30 -5.35
C PHE A 195 -2.02 -18.17 -4.83
N LEU A 196 -2.26 -18.44 -3.54
CA LEU A 196 -3.61 -18.39 -2.96
C LEU A 196 -4.04 -16.98 -2.51
N GLN A 197 -3.17 -15.97 -2.68
CA GLN A 197 -3.38 -14.62 -2.15
C GLN A 197 -4.71 -13.99 -2.58
N ILE A 198 -5.13 -14.19 -3.83
CA ILE A 198 -6.36 -13.58 -4.37
C ILE A 198 -7.59 -14.12 -3.64
N ILE A 199 -7.68 -15.45 -3.48
CA ILE A 199 -8.81 -16.12 -2.82
C ILE A 199 -8.89 -15.68 -1.36
N VAL A 200 -7.73 -15.63 -0.70
CA VAL A 200 -7.61 -15.22 0.70
C VAL A 200 -8.02 -13.76 0.90
N PHE A 201 -7.56 -12.85 0.05
CA PHE A 201 -7.94 -11.44 0.10
C PHE A 201 -9.42 -11.22 -0.17
N ILE A 202 -10.02 -11.91 -1.13
CA ILE A 202 -11.48 -11.85 -1.38
C ILE A 202 -12.25 -12.28 -0.11
N GLY A 203 -11.82 -13.38 0.53
CA GLY A 203 -12.43 -13.85 1.78
C GLY A 203 -12.33 -12.84 2.92
N LEU A 204 -11.14 -12.25 3.12
CA LEU A 204 -10.91 -11.24 4.15
C LEU A 204 -11.70 -9.96 3.92
N VAL A 205 -11.75 -9.49 2.67
CA VAL A 205 -12.57 -8.35 2.26
C VAL A 205 -14.04 -8.62 2.58
N SER A 206 -14.56 -9.76 2.15
CA SER A 206 -15.97 -10.15 2.38
C SER A 206 -16.32 -10.14 3.86
N LEU A 207 -15.48 -10.75 4.69
CA LEU A 207 -15.68 -10.80 6.15
C LEU A 207 -15.63 -9.40 6.78
N THR A 208 -14.71 -8.54 6.33
CA THR A 208 -14.58 -7.16 6.82
C THR A 208 -15.80 -6.32 6.45
N VAL A 209 -16.26 -6.41 5.19
CA VAL A 209 -17.44 -5.66 4.73
C VAL A 209 -18.69 -6.13 5.46
N GLN A 210 -18.83 -7.43 5.70
CA GLN A 210 -19.98 -7.99 6.42
C GLN A 210 -20.00 -7.59 7.91
N ALA A 211 -18.82 -7.47 8.53
CA ALA A 211 -18.71 -6.90 9.86
C ALA A 211 -19.16 -5.42 9.88
N VAL A 212 -18.77 -4.63 8.88
CA VAL A 212 -19.20 -3.23 8.75
C VAL A 212 -20.71 -3.14 8.48
N ASP A 213 -21.29 -4.00 7.64
CA ASP A 213 -22.75 -4.09 7.41
C ASP A 213 -23.51 -4.24 8.73
N THR A 214 -23.06 -5.18 9.57
CA THR A 214 -23.67 -5.46 10.87
C THR A 214 -23.54 -4.28 11.84
N ILE A 215 -22.38 -3.59 11.84
CA ILE A 215 -22.16 -2.41 12.67
C ILE A 215 -23.07 -1.26 12.21
N LEU A 216 -23.20 -1.04 10.90
CA LEU A 216 -23.97 0.06 10.33
C LEU A 216 -25.47 -0.07 10.65
N ARG A 217 -26.01 -1.30 10.58
CA ARG A 217 -27.40 -1.61 11.00
C ARG A 217 -27.68 -1.21 12.44
N LYS A 218 -26.68 -1.30 13.33
CA LYS A 218 -26.83 -1.03 14.76
C LYS A 218 -26.59 0.44 15.14
N VAL A 219 -25.69 1.13 14.43
CA VAL A 219 -25.32 2.52 14.75
C VAL A 219 -26.29 3.52 14.15
N ASN A 220 -26.73 3.32 12.89
CA ASN A 220 -27.60 4.28 12.23
C ASN A 220 -28.59 3.61 11.25
N PRO A 221 -29.79 3.21 11.73
CA PRO A 221 -30.78 2.53 10.90
C PRO A 221 -31.38 3.43 9.80
N ILE A 222 -31.35 4.76 9.98
CA ILE A 222 -31.84 5.72 8.99
C ILE A 222 -30.92 5.74 7.78
N LEU A 223 -29.60 5.81 8.01
CA LEU A 223 -28.61 5.69 6.93
C LEU A 223 -28.68 4.30 6.29
N PHE A 224 -28.77 3.24 7.08
CA PHE A 224 -28.85 1.87 6.56
C PHE A 224 -30.03 1.66 5.58
N LYS A 225 -31.18 2.30 5.81
CA LYS A 225 -32.35 2.21 4.93
C LYS A 225 -32.11 2.81 3.53
N GLU A 226 -31.28 3.86 3.44
CA GLU A 226 -30.86 4.49 2.18
C GLU A 226 -29.66 3.76 1.54
N PHE A 227 -28.80 3.14 2.35
CA PHE A 227 -27.55 2.49 1.91
C PHE A 227 -27.65 0.97 1.68
N GLY A 228 -28.76 0.32 2.06
CA GLY A 228 -28.85 -1.14 2.16
C GLY A 228 -28.50 -1.90 0.86
N VAL A 229 -28.88 -1.37 -0.30
CA VAL A 229 -28.52 -1.98 -1.60
C VAL A 229 -27.03 -1.79 -1.91
N TYR A 230 -26.45 -0.68 -1.48
CA TYR A 230 -25.08 -0.30 -1.82
C TYR A 230 -24.02 -1.05 -1.01
N LEU A 231 -24.36 -1.58 0.17
CA LEU A 231 -23.44 -2.39 0.98
C LEU A 231 -23.01 -3.67 0.26
N VAL A 232 -23.91 -4.28 -0.54
CA VAL A 232 -23.56 -5.43 -1.40
C VAL A 232 -22.62 -5.00 -2.54
N LEU A 233 -22.80 -3.79 -3.09
CA LEU A 233 -21.90 -3.24 -4.11
C LEU A 233 -20.49 -2.93 -3.58
N ILE A 234 -20.32 -2.75 -2.26
CA ILE A 234 -18.99 -2.61 -1.65
C ILE A 234 -18.21 -3.92 -1.78
N ILE A 235 -18.85 -5.06 -1.50
CA ILE A 235 -18.21 -6.39 -1.56
C ILE A 235 -17.67 -6.70 -2.95
N SER A 236 -18.45 -6.36 -3.99
CA SER A 236 -18.07 -6.58 -5.38
C SER A 236 -17.23 -5.44 -5.99
N SER A 237 -16.79 -4.48 -5.18
CA SER A 237 -15.96 -3.38 -5.69
C SER A 237 -14.53 -3.82 -5.94
N CYS A 238 -14.09 -3.71 -7.19
CA CYS A 238 -12.72 -4.04 -7.58
C CYS A 238 -11.67 -3.17 -6.88
N LEU A 239 -12.02 -1.95 -6.46
CA LEU A 239 -11.09 -1.07 -5.74
C LEU A 239 -10.71 -1.62 -4.37
N ILE A 240 -11.64 -2.24 -3.64
CA ILE A 240 -11.35 -2.80 -2.31
C ILE A 240 -10.42 -4.01 -2.40
N LEU A 241 -10.54 -4.83 -3.45
CA LEU A 241 -9.66 -5.98 -3.67
C LEU A 241 -8.28 -5.56 -4.19
N ALA A 242 -8.22 -4.54 -5.04
CA ALA A 242 -6.98 -4.14 -5.69
C ALA A 242 -5.96 -3.53 -4.71
N VAL A 243 -6.40 -2.80 -3.68
CA VAL A 243 -5.49 -2.15 -2.74
C VAL A 243 -4.65 -3.15 -1.93
N PRO A 244 -5.24 -4.20 -1.29
CA PRO A 244 -4.48 -5.28 -0.68
C PRO A 244 -3.57 -6.03 -1.67
N LEU A 245 -4.01 -6.21 -2.92
CA LEU A 245 -3.22 -6.91 -3.92
C LEU A 245 -1.98 -6.11 -4.34
N ILE A 246 -2.12 -4.79 -4.50
CA ILE A 246 -1.00 -3.88 -4.80
C ILE A 246 -0.05 -3.79 -3.61
N MET A 247 -0.59 -3.83 -2.39
CA MET A 247 0.21 -3.91 -1.18
C MET A 247 1.06 -5.18 -1.13
N ALA A 248 0.48 -6.33 -1.51
CA ALA A 248 1.21 -7.60 -1.59
C ALA A 248 2.26 -7.58 -2.71
N ALA A 249 1.91 -7.04 -3.88
CA ALA A 249 2.82 -6.99 -5.03
C ALA A 249 4.04 -6.07 -4.83
N GLN A 250 3.94 -5.06 -3.96
CA GLN A 250 5.01 -4.07 -3.73
C GLN A 250 5.73 -4.25 -2.39
N ASP A 251 5.42 -5.31 -1.63
CA ASP A 251 5.96 -5.60 -0.31
C ASP A 251 6.05 -4.34 0.57
N TYR A 252 4.90 -3.69 0.74
CA TYR A 252 4.81 -2.49 1.58
C TYR A 252 4.89 -2.83 3.06
N ASP A 253 5.55 -1.97 3.84
CA ASP A 253 5.52 -2.05 5.31
C ASP A 253 4.11 -1.67 5.83
N PHE A 254 3.83 -1.97 7.11
CA PHE A 254 2.53 -1.70 7.72
C PHE A 254 2.13 -0.23 7.59
N PHE A 255 3.05 0.70 7.89
CA PHE A 255 2.77 2.13 7.78
C PHE A 255 2.57 2.60 6.33
N GLU A 256 3.30 2.02 5.38
CA GLU A 256 3.15 2.31 3.95
C GLU A 256 1.79 1.79 3.45
N SER A 257 1.39 0.58 3.85
CA SER A 257 0.08 0.00 3.51
C SER A 257 -1.10 0.82 4.07
N LEU A 258 -0.94 1.38 5.27
CA LEU A 258 -1.95 2.22 5.90
C LEU A 258 -2.11 3.55 5.16
N MET A 259 -1.00 4.17 4.75
CA MET A 259 -1.04 5.42 3.97
C MET A 259 -1.54 5.20 2.55
N LEU A 260 -1.17 4.09 1.91
CA LEU A 260 -1.69 3.68 0.60
C LEU A 260 -3.21 3.49 0.64
N SER A 261 -3.70 2.73 1.62
CA SER A 261 -5.13 2.46 1.79
C SER A 261 -5.93 3.70 2.17
N ALA A 262 -5.38 4.57 3.02
CA ALA A 262 -5.96 5.88 3.31
C ALA A 262 -6.01 6.78 2.06
N GLY A 263 -4.93 6.82 1.27
CA GLY A 263 -4.87 7.59 0.04
C GLY A 263 -5.85 7.07 -1.03
N ALA A 264 -5.95 5.75 -1.20
CA ALA A 264 -6.90 5.13 -2.11
C ALA A 264 -8.36 5.41 -1.72
N GLY A 265 -8.69 5.31 -0.43
CA GLY A 265 -10.01 5.62 0.09
C GLY A 265 -10.38 7.10 -0.05
N LEU A 266 -9.46 8.00 0.33
CA LEU A 266 -9.65 9.44 0.18
C LEU A 266 -9.77 9.86 -1.29
N GLY A 267 -8.97 9.27 -2.19
CA GLY A 267 -9.08 9.48 -3.63
C GLY A 267 -10.45 9.07 -4.17
N PHE A 268 -10.99 7.95 -3.70
CA PHE A 268 -12.35 7.50 -4.03
C PHE A 268 -13.43 8.44 -3.47
N PHE A 269 -13.27 8.90 -2.23
CA PHE A 269 -14.18 9.87 -1.60
C PHE A 269 -14.23 11.18 -2.40
N ILE A 270 -13.06 11.72 -2.79
CA ILE A 270 -12.97 12.94 -3.61
C ILE A 270 -13.64 12.72 -4.96
N ALA A 271 -13.39 11.59 -5.62
CA ALA A 271 -14.03 11.26 -6.90
C ALA A 271 -15.57 11.24 -6.78
N MET A 272 -16.10 10.55 -5.77
CA MET A 272 -17.54 10.50 -5.48
C MET A 272 -18.13 11.88 -5.21
N PHE A 273 -17.42 12.70 -4.41
CA PHE A 273 -17.86 14.05 -4.08
C PHE A 273 -17.93 14.95 -5.32
N LEU A 274 -16.88 14.96 -6.15
CA LEU A 274 -16.82 15.73 -7.39
C LEU A 274 -17.95 15.33 -8.36
N MET A 275 -18.15 14.02 -8.55
CA MET A 275 -19.19 13.52 -9.43
C MET A 275 -20.58 13.90 -8.95
N SER A 276 -20.82 13.82 -7.64
CA SER A 276 -22.12 14.22 -7.08
C SER A 276 -22.40 15.71 -7.26
N CYS A 277 -21.39 16.57 -7.06
CA CYS A 277 -21.52 18.00 -7.33
C CYS A 277 -21.80 18.32 -8.81
N VAL A 278 -21.20 17.57 -9.74
CA VAL A 278 -21.46 17.76 -11.17
C VAL A 278 -22.84 17.23 -11.56
N ARG A 279 -23.27 16.08 -11.02
CA ARG A 279 -24.62 15.55 -11.26
C ARG A 279 -25.71 16.51 -10.81
N GLU A 280 -25.58 17.09 -9.62
CA GLU A 280 -26.55 18.09 -9.11
C GLU A 280 -26.68 19.31 -10.03
N ARG A 281 -25.60 19.71 -10.71
CA ARG A 281 -25.63 20.79 -11.71
C ARG A 281 -26.23 20.34 -13.04
N ILE A 282 -25.95 19.12 -13.48
CA ILE A 282 -26.45 18.56 -14.72
C ILE A 282 -27.95 18.33 -14.68
N ASP A 283 -28.49 17.94 -13.51
CA ASP A 283 -29.93 17.74 -13.31
C ASP A 283 -30.73 19.05 -13.49
N LEU A 284 -30.09 20.21 -13.33
CA LEU A 284 -30.69 21.53 -13.55
C LEU A 284 -30.49 22.04 -14.99
N ALA A 285 -29.63 21.39 -15.77
CA ALA A 285 -29.29 21.83 -17.12
C ALA A 285 -30.29 21.28 -18.16
N PRO A 286 -30.58 22.02 -19.25
CA PRO A 286 -31.43 21.51 -20.33
C PRO A 286 -30.65 20.47 -21.15
N ILE A 287 -30.78 19.19 -20.78
CA ILE A 287 -30.18 18.05 -21.49
C ILE A 287 -31.23 17.27 -22.29
N PRO A 288 -30.92 16.85 -23.54
CA PRO A 288 -31.83 16.04 -24.35
C PRO A 288 -32.18 14.73 -23.63
N GLU A 289 -33.43 14.26 -23.76
CA GLU A 289 -33.93 13.06 -23.07
C GLU A 289 -33.04 11.83 -23.26
N SER A 290 -32.47 11.65 -24.46
CA SER A 290 -31.59 10.51 -24.77
C SER A 290 -30.28 10.47 -23.96
N TYR A 291 -29.83 11.60 -23.39
CA TYR A 291 -28.59 11.67 -22.61
C TYR A 291 -28.81 11.69 -21.09
N GLN A 292 -30.07 11.75 -20.63
CA GLN A 292 -30.38 11.87 -19.21
C GLN A 292 -29.95 10.64 -18.39
N GLY A 293 -29.42 10.90 -17.19
CA GLY A 293 -29.02 9.86 -16.23
C GLY A 293 -27.65 9.26 -16.50
N MET A 294 -27.60 7.96 -16.83
CA MET A 294 -26.34 7.19 -16.95
C MET A 294 -25.45 7.61 -18.13
N PRO A 295 -25.98 7.90 -19.35
CA PRO A 295 -25.13 8.25 -20.49
C PRO A 295 -24.30 9.51 -20.24
N ILE A 296 -24.91 10.59 -19.73
CA ILE A 296 -24.18 11.81 -19.39
C ILE A 296 -23.19 11.59 -18.24
N ALA A 297 -23.52 10.72 -17.28
CA ALA A 297 -22.59 10.38 -16.22
C ALA A 297 -21.31 9.70 -16.74
N PHE A 298 -21.41 8.84 -17.76
CA PHE A 298 -20.23 8.26 -18.41
C PHE A 298 -19.40 9.32 -19.14
N ILE A 299 -20.04 10.24 -19.86
CA ILE A 299 -19.35 11.34 -20.56
C ILE A 299 -18.57 12.22 -19.57
N VAL A 300 -19.22 12.63 -18.47
CA VAL A 300 -18.60 13.42 -17.40
C VAL A 300 -17.44 12.68 -16.76
N SER A 301 -17.59 11.37 -16.53
CA SER A 301 -16.53 10.54 -15.96
C SER A 301 -15.31 10.45 -16.90
N GLY A 302 -15.54 10.40 -18.21
CA GLY A 302 -14.47 10.49 -19.21
C GLY A 302 -13.75 11.84 -19.20
N LEU A 303 -14.49 12.95 -19.06
CA LEU A 303 -13.90 14.29 -18.92
C LEU A 303 -13.08 14.43 -17.63
N PHE A 304 -13.55 13.84 -16.53
CA PHE A 304 -12.75 13.74 -15.30
C PHE A 304 -11.49 12.91 -15.50
N ALA A 305 -11.59 11.74 -16.15
CA ALA A 305 -10.43 10.90 -16.46
C ALA A 305 -9.37 11.66 -17.28
N LEU A 306 -9.79 12.39 -18.32
CA LEU A 306 -8.90 13.25 -19.11
C LEU A 306 -8.24 14.35 -18.27
N SER A 307 -8.98 14.96 -17.36
CA SER A 307 -8.46 16.01 -16.47
C SER A 307 -7.42 15.44 -15.48
N PHE A 308 -7.69 14.26 -14.92
CA PHE A 308 -6.78 13.60 -13.97
C PHE A 308 -5.56 12.97 -14.64
N MET A 309 -5.65 12.60 -15.92
CA MET A 309 -4.50 12.11 -16.69
C MET A 309 -3.37 13.15 -16.76
N GLY A 310 -3.70 14.45 -16.72
CA GLY A 310 -2.72 15.53 -16.62
C GLY A 310 -1.84 15.47 -15.36
N PHE A 311 -2.31 14.86 -14.27
CA PHE A 311 -1.55 14.66 -13.04
C PHE A 311 -0.63 13.43 -13.07
N SER A 312 -0.81 12.52 -14.03
CA SER A 312 -0.03 11.28 -14.13
C SER A 312 1.46 11.51 -14.41
N GLY A 313 1.83 12.70 -14.92
CA GLY A 313 3.23 13.08 -15.16
C GLY A 313 3.94 13.67 -13.94
N MET A 314 3.25 13.89 -12.82
CA MET A 314 3.85 14.41 -11.60
C MET A 314 4.53 13.27 -10.84
N SER A 315 5.83 13.06 -11.04
CA SER A 315 6.65 12.25 -10.15
C SER A 315 6.84 13.03 -8.84
N LEU A 316 6.02 12.71 -7.84
CA LEU A 316 6.17 13.25 -6.49
C LEU A 316 7.20 12.37 -5.76
N PHE A 317 8.48 12.75 -5.95
CA PHE A 317 9.72 12.19 -5.38
C PHE A 317 10.07 10.75 -5.76
#